data_AF-A0A7W0UGN8-F1
#
_entry.id   AF-A0A7W0UGN8-F1
#
_cell.length_a   1.000
_cell.length_b   1.000
_cell.length_c   1.000
_cell.angle_alpha   90.00
_cell.angle_beta   90.00
_cell.angle_gamma   90.00
#
_symmetry.space_group_name_H-M   'P 1'
#
loop_
_entity.id
_entity.type
_entity.pdbx_description
1 polymer ?
#
loop_
_entity_poly.entity_id
_entity_poly.type
_entity_poly.pdbx_seq_one_letter_code
_entity_poly.pdbx_strand_id
1 'polypeptide(L)'
;MRRAFWLCTCCVALLQAFADTAVAAPVELPPISYRAFDGHTETLAPWQGEKVSVLVQPTKTRDPAVMTKLVTTLDRAYNYYAASTGREPAPDHSLNGRDPIAEVSSTCGAGCGRLGATGIEILTAYFEPMYEQIAKDDLYDQIPFYELGRNFWFWSGQLAFKAPDQDPVTTGFAVWMRFESMAAVGVSGAPFNGTPFATFASTVAGLAGKY
;
A
#
# COMPACT_ATOMS: atom_id res chain seq x y z
N MET A 1 8.52 41.13 -56.82
CA MET A 1 7.81 39.91 -56.34
C MET A 1 8.57 39.36 -55.15
N ARG A 2 7.91 39.24 -53.98
CA ARG A 2 8.48 38.79 -52.70
C ARG A 2 8.29 37.27 -52.55
N ARG A 3 9.33 36.53 -52.13
CA ARG A 3 9.27 35.18 -51.50
C ARG A 3 10.50 35.05 -50.57
N ALA A 4 10.36 35.36 -49.29
CA ALA A 4 9.98 34.47 -48.18
C ALA A 4 11.08 33.43 -47.83
N PHE A 5 11.97 33.83 -46.92
CA PHE A 5 12.89 32.97 -46.17
C PHE A 5 12.08 32.08 -45.21
N TRP A 6 12.30 30.77 -45.25
CA TRP A 6 11.85 29.84 -44.21
C TRP A 6 13.04 29.53 -43.29
N LEU A 7 13.02 30.03 -42.05
CA LEU A 7 13.86 29.50 -40.97
C LEU A 7 13.23 28.21 -40.47
N CYS A 8 13.96 27.10 -40.63
CA CYS A 8 13.66 25.84 -39.98
C CYS A 8 14.29 25.86 -38.59
N THR A 9 13.48 26.15 -37.56
CA THR A 9 13.88 26.03 -36.16
C THR A 9 13.24 24.76 -35.61
N CYS A 10 13.96 23.64 -35.63
CA CYS A 10 13.53 22.43 -34.93
C CYS A 10 14.25 22.31 -33.59
N CYS A 11 13.44 22.29 -32.54
CA CYS A 11 13.74 22.10 -31.13
C CYS A 11 14.78 21.02 -30.86
N VAL A 12 15.82 21.37 -30.09
CA VAL A 12 16.59 20.40 -29.32
C VAL A 12 15.72 20.00 -28.11
N ALA A 13 15.16 18.80 -28.13
CA ALA A 13 14.51 18.23 -26.96
C ALA A 13 15.59 17.88 -25.92
N LEU A 14 15.65 18.65 -24.84
CA LEU A 14 16.38 18.26 -23.64
C LEU A 14 15.64 17.09 -22.98
N LEU A 15 16.15 15.86 -23.16
CA LEU A 15 15.88 14.79 -22.22
C LEU A 15 16.60 15.14 -20.91
N GLN A 16 15.88 15.64 -19.92
CA GLN A 16 16.37 15.66 -18.55
C GLN A 16 16.24 14.23 -17.99
N ALA A 17 17.38 13.54 -17.87
CA ALA A 17 17.46 12.35 -17.06
C ALA A 17 17.23 12.77 -15.60
N PHE A 18 16.13 12.32 -15.01
CA PHE A 18 15.95 12.42 -13.57
C PHE A 18 17.00 11.52 -12.92
N ALA A 19 17.91 12.12 -12.16
CA ALA A 19 18.79 11.37 -11.30
C ALA A 19 17.92 10.72 -10.20
N ASP A 20 17.86 9.41 -10.20
CA ASP A 20 17.21 8.61 -9.17
C ASP A 20 18.05 8.79 -7.89
N THR A 21 17.64 9.73 -7.03
CA THR A 21 18.23 9.83 -5.69
C THR A 21 17.92 8.55 -4.96
N ALA A 22 18.94 7.73 -4.69
CA ALA A 22 18.81 6.51 -3.92
C ALA A 22 18.12 6.82 -2.59
N VAL A 23 16.87 6.36 -2.45
CA VAL A 23 16.13 6.44 -1.19
C VAL A 23 16.89 5.61 -0.17
N ALA A 24 17.19 6.21 0.99
CA ALA A 24 17.89 5.50 2.07
C ALA A 24 17.08 4.26 2.46
N ALA A 25 17.77 3.13 2.64
CA ALA A 25 17.13 1.89 3.05
C ALA A 25 16.41 2.10 4.39
N PRO A 26 15.20 1.53 4.58
CA PRO A 26 14.48 1.56 5.84
C PRO A 26 15.35 1.05 6.99
N VAL A 27 15.38 1.80 8.09
CA VAL A 27 16.12 1.45 9.31
C VAL A 27 15.14 1.14 10.43
N GLU A 28 15.46 0.10 11.21
CA GLU A 28 14.74 -0.20 12.44
C GLU A 28 15.00 0.88 13.49
N LEU A 29 13.93 1.41 14.07
CA LEU A 29 13.96 2.41 15.12
C LEU A 29 13.69 1.80 16.49
N PRO A 30 14.04 2.50 17.59
CA PRO A 30 13.70 2.05 18.93
C PRO A 30 12.20 1.76 19.07
N PRO A 31 11.81 0.70 19.81
CA PRO A 31 10.41 0.36 20.00
C PRO A 31 9.60 1.49 20.65
N ILE A 32 8.36 1.63 20.21
CA ILE A 32 7.40 2.64 20.68
C ILE A 32 6.18 1.99 21.31
N SER A 33 5.46 2.77 22.11
CA SER A 33 4.11 2.43 22.58
C SER A 33 3.08 2.80 21.50
N TYR A 34 2.54 1.82 20.80
CA TYR A 34 1.53 1.98 19.75
C TYR A 34 0.13 1.74 20.33
N ARG A 35 -0.80 2.68 20.10
CA ARG A 35 -2.20 2.52 20.48
C ARG A 35 -3.00 1.96 19.29
N ALA A 36 -3.47 0.73 19.43
CA ALA A 36 -4.26 0.05 18.41
C ALA A 36 -5.65 0.67 18.23
N PHE A 37 -6.36 0.27 17.17
CA PHE A 37 -7.63 0.85 16.77
C PHE A 37 -8.76 0.60 17.77
N ASP A 38 -8.74 -0.54 18.47
CA ASP A 38 -9.67 -0.87 19.55
C ASP A 38 -9.27 -0.21 20.90
N GLY A 39 -8.13 0.47 20.93
CA GLY A 39 -7.63 1.25 22.06
C GLY A 39 -6.67 0.54 23.00
N HIS A 40 -6.35 -0.74 22.81
CA HIS A 40 -5.25 -1.37 23.55
C HIS A 40 -3.89 -0.84 23.08
N THR A 41 -2.85 -1.13 23.85
CA THR A 41 -1.49 -0.66 23.57
C THR A 41 -0.55 -1.84 23.36
N GLU A 42 0.32 -1.74 22.37
CA GLU A 42 1.40 -2.70 22.10
C GLU A 42 2.75 -2.00 21.99
N THR A 43 3.83 -2.72 22.29
CA THR A 43 5.19 -2.24 22.06
C THR A 43 5.66 -2.72 20.69
N LEU A 44 5.87 -1.82 19.74
CA LEU A 44 6.25 -2.16 18.36
C LEU A 44 7.52 -1.45 17.91
N ALA A 45 8.37 -2.13 17.14
CA ALA A 45 9.56 -1.59 16.50
C ALA A 45 9.23 -1.02 15.10
N PRO A 46 9.47 0.27 14.84
CA PRO A 46 9.24 0.87 13.52
C PRO A 46 10.35 0.58 12.51
N TRP A 47 9.96 0.29 11.27
CA TRP A 47 10.79 0.33 10.07
C TRP A 47 10.28 1.42 9.15
N GLN A 48 11.01 2.52 9.04
CA GLN A 48 10.53 3.74 8.37
C GLN A 48 10.95 3.81 6.91
N GLY A 49 9.95 3.98 6.04
CA GLY A 49 10.12 4.30 4.63
C GLY A 49 10.02 5.80 4.36
N GLU A 50 9.57 6.16 3.17
CA GLU A 50 9.28 7.55 2.79
C GLU A 50 7.84 7.94 3.17
N LYS A 51 6.86 7.08 2.87
CA LYS A 51 5.43 7.31 3.04
C LYS A 51 4.81 6.45 4.12
N VAL A 52 5.31 5.24 4.33
CA VAL A 52 4.81 4.32 5.34
C VAL A 52 5.83 4.03 6.44
N SER A 53 5.34 3.56 7.59
CA SER A 53 6.16 2.95 8.64
C SER A 53 5.57 1.60 8.99
N VAL A 54 6.31 0.52 8.73
CA VAL A 54 5.88 -0.82 9.14
C VAL A 54 6.28 -1.04 10.59
N LEU A 55 5.31 -1.34 11.46
CA LEU A 55 5.52 -1.55 12.90
C LEU A 55 5.41 -3.04 13.20
N VAL A 56 6.45 -3.61 13.81
CA VAL A 56 6.54 -5.07 14.05
C VAL A 56 6.80 -5.39 15.52
N GLN A 57 6.48 -6.62 15.93
CA GLN A 57 6.80 -7.10 17.28
C GLN A 57 8.33 -7.12 17.52
N PRO A 58 8.86 -6.42 18.54
CA PRO A 58 10.31 -6.32 18.79
C PRO A 58 10.91 -7.63 19.35
N THR A 59 10.06 -8.58 19.76
CA THR A 59 10.47 -9.89 20.27
C THR A 59 10.96 -10.82 19.17
N LYS A 60 10.76 -10.46 17.89
CA LYS A 60 11.22 -11.20 16.72
C LYS A 60 12.18 -10.36 15.91
N THR A 61 13.42 -10.84 15.78
CA THR A 61 14.40 -10.21 14.90
C THR A 61 13.92 -10.26 13.45
N ARG A 62 13.89 -9.12 12.78
CA ARG A 62 13.60 -9.02 11.35
C ARG A 62 14.89 -8.89 10.55
N ASP A 63 14.93 -9.51 9.38
CA ASP A 63 16.01 -9.36 8.41
C ASP A 63 15.88 -7.97 7.76
N PRO A 64 16.91 -7.11 7.87
CA PRO A 64 16.88 -5.77 7.27
C PRO A 64 16.64 -5.78 5.76
N ALA A 65 17.10 -6.80 5.02
CA ALA A 65 16.88 -6.89 3.58
C ALA A 65 15.40 -7.18 3.26
N VAL A 66 14.75 -8.05 4.02
CA VAL A 66 13.32 -8.36 3.86
C VAL A 66 12.46 -7.17 4.25
N MET A 67 12.78 -6.50 5.36
CA MET A 67 12.06 -5.29 5.77
C MET A 67 12.26 -4.13 4.79
N THR A 68 13.46 -3.98 4.22
CA THR A 68 13.71 -3.02 3.13
C THR A 68 12.81 -3.31 1.94
N LYS A 69 12.71 -4.57 1.49
CA LYS A 69 11.81 -4.98 0.40
C LYS A 69 10.34 -4.70 0.72
N LEU A 70 9.88 -5.01 1.93
CA LEU A 70 8.50 -4.81 2.34
C LEU A 70 8.15 -3.30 2.35
N VAL A 71 8.91 -2.51 3.10
CA VAL A 71 8.65 -1.07 3.29
C VAL A 71 8.75 -0.31 1.97
N THR A 72 9.81 -0.54 1.18
CA THR A 72 9.98 0.17 -0.10
C THR A 72 8.91 -0.20 -1.14
N THR A 73 8.40 -1.43 -1.13
CA THR A 73 7.26 -1.82 -1.96
C THR A 73 5.99 -1.10 -1.53
N LEU A 74 5.73 -1.01 -0.22
CA LEU A 74 4.56 -0.32 0.30
C LEU A 74 4.61 1.20 0.07
N ASP A 75 5.79 1.83 0.15
CA ASP A 75 5.97 3.23 -0.24
C ASP A 75 5.61 3.45 -1.72
N ARG A 76 6.08 2.59 -2.61
CA ARG A 76 5.75 2.66 -4.04
C ARG A 76 4.25 2.45 -4.27
N ALA A 77 3.62 1.54 -3.54
CA ALA A 77 2.18 1.29 -3.64
C ALA A 77 1.37 2.49 -3.13
N TYR A 78 1.78 3.08 -2.00
CA TYR A 78 1.20 4.32 -1.47
C TYR A 78 1.28 5.44 -2.53
N ASN A 79 2.45 5.64 -3.14
CA ASN A 79 2.64 6.64 -4.19
C ASN A 79 1.75 6.36 -5.42
N TYR A 80 1.57 5.09 -5.80
CA TYR A 80 0.63 4.72 -6.86
C TYR A 80 -0.81 5.14 -6.52
N TYR A 81 -1.26 4.87 -5.29
CA TYR A 81 -2.57 5.29 -4.82
C TYR A 81 -2.72 6.83 -4.81
N ALA A 82 -1.73 7.55 -4.31
CA ALA A 82 -1.73 9.02 -4.29
C ALA A 82 -1.80 9.61 -5.70
N ALA A 83 -1.02 9.07 -6.64
CA ALA A 83 -1.04 9.49 -8.04
C ALA A 83 -2.39 9.16 -8.71
N SER A 84 -2.94 7.97 -8.45
CA SER A 84 -4.19 7.50 -9.07
C SER A 84 -5.42 8.26 -8.58
N THR A 85 -5.43 8.65 -7.30
CA THR A 85 -6.56 9.34 -6.68
C THR A 85 -6.41 10.87 -6.64
N GLY A 86 -5.20 11.37 -6.88
CA GLY A 86 -4.87 12.80 -6.88
C GLY A 86 -4.79 13.44 -5.49
N ARG A 87 -4.79 12.65 -4.41
CA ARG A 87 -4.70 13.14 -3.03
C ARG A 87 -4.18 12.06 -2.07
N GLU A 88 -3.68 12.49 -0.92
CA GLU A 88 -3.23 11.61 0.16
C GLU A 88 -4.33 11.46 1.25
N PRO A 89 -4.36 10.33 1.99
CA PRO A 89 -5.22 10.15 3.18
C PRO A 89 -5.06 11.27 4.20
N ALA A 90 -6.16 11.63 4.86
CA ALA A 90 -6.09 12.54 6.00
C ALA A 90 -5.27 11.91 7.14
N PRO A 91 -4.44 12.67 7.86
CA PRO A 91 -3.76 12.13 9.03
C PRO A 91 -4.77 11.72 10.12
N ASP A 92 -4.74 10.46 10.54
CA ASP A 92 -5.45 9.94 11.73
C ASP A 92 -4.43 9.24 12.64
N HIS A 93 -3.97 8.05 12.25
CA HIS A 93 -2.79 7.44 12.85
C HIS A 93 -1.56 7.86 12.06
N SER A 94 -0.56 8.45 12.71
CA SER A 94 0.70 8.81 12.05
C SER A 94 1.89 8.56 12.95
N LEU A 95 2.99 8.09 12.34
CA LEU A 95 4.29 7.99 12.98
C LEU A 95 5.31 8.77 12.17
N ASN A 96 5.85 9.85 12.73
CA ASN A 96 6.81 10.74 12.06
C ASN A 96 6.33 11.21 10.67
N GLY A 97 5.04 11.52 10.52
CA GLY A 97 4.46 11.99 9.25
C GLY A 97 4.21 10.90 8.21
N ARG A 98 4.28 9.62 8.60
CA ARG A 98 4.03 8.47 7.73
C ARG A 98 2.76 7.73 8.14
N ASP A 99 2.24 6.96 7.19
CA ASP A 99 1.15 6.03 7.41
C ASP A 99 1.64 4.77 8.14
N PRO A 100 1.20 4.48 9.37
CA PRO A 100 1.61 3.29 10.09
C PRO A 100 0.88 2.05 9.56
N ILE A 101 1.66 0.99 9.28
CA ILE A 101 1.17 -0.35 8.98
C ILE A 101 1.61 -1.25 10.12
N ALA A 102 0.72 -1.51 11.07
CA ALA A 102 1.05 -2.13 12.35
C ALA A 102 0.69 -3.61 12.41
N GLU A 103 1.66 -4.44 12.77
CA GLU A 103 1.44 -5.80 13.26
C GLU A 103 0.83 -5.73 14.67
N VAL A 104 -0.39 -6.25 14.85
CA VAL A 104 -1.12 -6.21 16.13
C VAL A 104 -1.74 -7.57 16.51
N SER A 105 -2.05 -7.75 17.78
CA SER A 105 -2.70 -8.95 18.32
C SER A 105 -4.22 -8.99 18.11
N SER A 106 -4.86 -7.84 17.89
CA SER A 106 -6.32 -7.69 17.69
C SER A 106 -6.61 -6.54 16.73
N THR A 107 -7.54 -6.75 15.78
CA THR A 107 -8.07 -5.70 14.88
C THR A 107 -9.39 -6.18 14.22
N CYS A 108 -9.96 -5.39 13.30
CA CYS A 108 -11.29 -5.63 12.71
C CYS A 108 -11.37 -6.77 11.66
N GLY A 109 -10.29 -7.54 11.44
CA GLY A 109 -10.18 -8.59 10.44
C GLY A 109 -8.75 -9.11 10.31
N ALA A 110 -8.41 -9.75 9.18
CA ALA A 110 -7.02 -10.09 8.85
C ALA A 110 -6.13 -8.84 8.73
N GLY A 111 -6.70 -7.78 8.17
CA GLY A 111 -6.21 -6.41 8.21
C GLY A 111 -7.37 -5.43 8.40
N CYS A 112 -7.04 -4.19 8.73
CA CYS A 112 -7.98 -3.10 8.95
C CYS A 112 -7.35 -1.76 8.57
N GLY A 113 -7.84 -1.10 7.52
CA GLY A 113 -7.46 0.25 7.12
C GLY A 113 -8.51 1.30 7.49
N ARG A 114 -8.07 2.49 7.93
CA ARG A 114 -8.94 3.65 8.17
C ARG A 114 -9.44 4.23 6.84
N LEU A 115 -10.75 4.31 6.64
CA LEU A 115 -11.32 4.86 5.40
C LEU A 115 -10.94 6.33 5.21
N GLY A 116 -10.25 6.65 4.11
CA GLY A 116 -9.90 8.04 3.75
C GLY A 116 -8.83 8.69 4.63
N ALA A 117 -8.23 7.93 5.55
CA ALA A 117 -7.27 8.43 6.52
C ALA A 117 -6.13 7.44 6.75
N THR A 118 -5.02 7.89 7.34
CA THR A 118 -3.84 7.05 7.61
C THR A 118 -4.08 6.09 8.78
N GLY A 119 -3.49 4.91 8.68
CA GLY A 119 -3.54 3.84 9.65
C GLY A 119 -3.98 2.54 9.01
N ILE A 120 -3.13 1.52 9.14
CA ILE A 120 -3.42 0.13 8.82
C ILE A 120 -2.98 -0.75 9.99
N GLU A 121 -3.81 -1.73 10.34
CA GLU A 121 -3.46 -2.82 11.23
C GLU A 121 -3.55 -4.16 10.50
N ILE A 122 -2.63 -5.07 10.81
CA ILE A 122 -2.59 -6.43 10.31
C ILE A 122 -2.40 -7.35 11.51
N LEU A 123 -3.25 -8.36 11.63
CA LEU A 123 -3.09 -9.35 12.70
C LEU A 123 -1.75 -10.09 12.55
N THR A 124 -1.03 -10.31 13.65
CA THR A 124 0.22 -11.10 13.68
C THR A 124 0.08 -12.43 12.95
N ALA A 125 -1.07 -13.10 13.06
CA ALA A 125 -1.34 -14.37 12.38
C ALA A 125 -1.29 -14.31 10.84
N TYR A 126 -1.43 -13.11 10.25
CA TYR A 126 -1.34 -12.85 8.82
C TYR A 126 -0.04 -12.12 8.45
N PHE A 127 0.43 -11.23 9.32
CA PHE A 127 1.70 -10.52 9.11
C PHE A 127 2.89 -11.49 9.03
N GLU A 128 2.94 -12.51 9.90
CA GLU A 128 4.06 -13.45 9.94
C GLU A 128 4.16 -14.30 8.67
N PRO A 129 3.10 -14.99 8.20
CA PRO A 129 3.15 -15.67 6.91
C PRO A 129 3.46 -14.74 5.73
N MET A 130 2.98 -13.48 5.75
CA MET A 130 3.31 -12.49 4.72
C MET A 130 4.81 -12.21 4.71
N TYR A 131 5.40 -11.89 5.88
CA TYR A 131 6.83 -11.62 6.01
C TYR A 131 7.66 -12.84 5.56
N GLU A 132 7.29 -14.05 5.97
CA GLU A 132 7.98 -15.27 5.59
C GLU A 132 7.95 -15.54 4.09
N GLN A 133 6.86 -15.22 3.40
CA GLN A 133 6.74 -15.38 1.95
C GLN A 133 7.64 -14.42 1.17
N ILE A 134 7.80 -13.18 1.65
CA ILE A 134 8.77 -12.25 1.06
C ILE A 134 10.19 -12.76 1.31
N ALA A 135 10.47 -13.27 2.51
CA ALA A 135 11.79 -13.76 2.88
C ALA A 135 12.22 -15.00 2.07
N LYS A 136 11.31 -15.94 1.83
CA LYS A 136 11.60 -17.22 1.18
C LYS A 136 11.49 -17.15 -0.34
N ASP A 137 10.42 -16.54 -0.84
CA ASP A 137 9.99 -16.70 -2.23
C ASP A 137 9.81 -15.34 -2.95
N ASP A 138 10.07 -14.22 -2.27
CA ASP A 138 9.82 -12.86 -2.78
C ASP A 138 8.35 -12.63 -3.21
N LEU A 139 7.43 -13.29 -2.50
CA LEU A 139 5.98 -13.22 -2.74
C LEU A 139 5.30 -12.31 -1.73
N TYR A 140 4.41 -11.44 -2.22
CA TYR A 140 3.76 -10.39 -1.44
C TYR A 140 2.29 -10.71 -1.17
N ASP A 141 1.88 -10.70 0.10
CA ASP A 141 0.47 -10.80 0.45
C ASP A 141 -0.30 -9.55 0.01
N GLN A 142 -1.56 -9.73 -0.40
CA GLN A 142 -2.42 -8.67 -0.89
C GLN A 142 -3.01 -7.77 0.22
N ILE A 143 -2.99 -8.21 1.48
CA ILE A 143 -3.66 -7.50 2.60
C ILE A 143 -3.22 -6.04 2.69
N PRO A 144 -1.90 -5.70 2.78
CA PRO A 144 -1.49 -4.30 2.87
C PRO A 144 -1.96 -3.44 1.68
N PHE A 145 -1.94 -4.02 0.47
CA PHE A 145 -2.35 -3.32 -0.76
C PHE A 145 -3.86 -3.08 -0.80
N TYR A 146 -4.65 -4.01 -0.25
CA TYR A 146 -6.09 -3.85 -0.07
C TYR A 146 -6.40 -2.78 0.99
N GLU A 147 -5.69 -2.79 2.13
CA GLU A 147 -5.92 -1.80 3.19
C GLU A 147 -5.48 -0.39 2.79
N LEU A 148 -4.43 -0.24 1.97
CA LEU A 148 -4.13 1.04 1.31
C LEU A 148 -5.33 1.51 0.46
N GLY A 149 -6.03 0.60 -0.22
CA GLY A 149 -7.28 0.92 -0.91
C GLY A 149 -8.38 1.47 0.02
N ARG A 150 -8.40 1.06 1.29
CA ARG A 150 -9.28 1.64 2.31
C ARG A 150 -8.80 3.05 2.69
N ASN A 151 -7.51 3.26 2.95
CA ASN A 151 -6.96 4.59 3.27
C ASN A 151 -7.21 5.61 2.16
N PHE A 152 -7.14 5.19 0.90
CA PHE A 152 -7.36 6.05 -0.27
C PHE A 152 -8.81 6.07 -0.78
N TRP A 153 -9.77 5.61 0.04
CA TRP A 153 -11.19 5.77 -0.24
C TRP A 153 -11.72 7.06 0.39
N PHE A 154 -12.11 8.03 -0.45
CA PHE A 154 -12.63 9.30 0.05
C PHE A 154 -13.88 9.82 -0.67
N TRP A 155 -14.71 8.88 -1.10
CA TRP A 155 -16.01 9.17 -1.71
C TRP A 155 -17.18 8.67 -0.89
N SER A 156 -16.99 8.34 0.40
CA SER A 156 -18.10 7.89 1.26
C SER A 156 -19.28 8.87 1.26
N GLY A 157 -19.01 10.19 1.28
CA GLY A 157 -20.09 11.19 1.26
C GLY A 157 -20.90 11.22 -0.04
N GLN A 158 -20.34 10.73 -1.15
CA GLN A 158 -20.96 10.76 -2.48
C GLN A 158 -21.50 9.40 -2.92
N LEU A 159 -20.84 8.31 -2.51
CA LEU A 159 -21.01 6.96 -3.04
C LEU A 159 -21.35 5.91 -1.97
N ALA A 160 -21.51 6.30 -0.68
CA ALA A 160 -21.94 5.34 0.33
C ALA A 160 -23.36 4.84 0.08
N PHE A 161 -23.55 3.55 0.25
CA PHE A 161 -24.85 2.91 0.14
C PHE A 161 -25.63 3.05 1.45
N LYS A 162 -26.96 2.99 1.34
CA LYS A 162 -27.86 2.94 2.49
C LYS A 162 -28.24 1.48 2.76
N ALA A 163 -28.49 1.18 4.02
CA ALA A 163 -28.97 -0.14 4.44
C ALA A 163 -30.14 -0.64 3.55
N PRO A 164 -30.17 -1.94 3.21
CA PRO A 164 -29.32 -3.01 3.77
C PRO A 164 -27.89 -3.08 3.21
N ASP A 165 -27.60 -2.43 2.08
CA ASP A 165 -26.27 -2.43 1.47
C ASP A 165 -25.38 -1.38 2.15
N GLN A 166 -24.16 -1.75 2.55
CA GLN A 166 -23.32 -0.83 3.33
C GLN A 166 -21.97 -0.49 2.70
N ASP A 167 -21.39 -1.33 1.83
CA ASP A 167 -20.01 -1.08 1.38
C ASP A 167 -19.57 -1.67 0.02
N PRO A 168 -20.46 -2.02 -0.94
CA PRO A 168 -20.02 -2.72 -2.14
C PRO A 168 -19.05 -1.89 -3.00
N VAL A 169 -19.22 -0.57 -3.06
CA VAL A 169 -18.35 0.31 -3.89
C VAL A 169 -17.00 0.54 -3.23
N THR A 170 -16.96 0.86 -1.94
CA THR A 170 -15.69 1.02 -1.19
C THR A 170 -14.88 -0.28 -1.21
N THR A 171 -15.54 -1.42 -0.95
CA THR A 171 -14.89 -2.73 -0.98
C THR A 171 -14.43 -3.06 -2.40
N GLY A 172 -15.27 -2.82 -3.40
CA GLY A 172 -14.93 -3.01 -4.81
C GLY A 172 -13.72 -2.17 -5.24
N PHE A 173 -13.64 -0.92 -4.80
CA PHE A 173 -12.49 -0.04 -5.03
C PHE A 173 -11.20 -0.63 -4.45
N ALA A 174 -11.21 -1.03 -3.18
CA ALA A 174 -10.03 -1.62 -2.54
C ALA A 174 -9.64 -2.98 -3.16
N VAL A 175 -10.64 -3.81 -3.53
CA VAL A 175 -10.43 -5.08 -4.24
C VAL A 175 -9.77 -4.87 -5.60
N TRP A 176 -10.21 -3.88 -6.37
CA TRP A 176 -9.63 -3.58 -7.67
C TRP A 176 -8.22 -3.00 -7.52
N MET A 177 -8.09 -1.94 -6.71
CA MET A 177 -6.86 -1.18 -6.59
C MET A 177 -5.69 -1.96 -6.00
N ARG A 178 -5.93 -2.99 -5.17
CA ARG A 178 -4.83 -3.84 -4.67
C ARG A 178 -4.10 -4.55 -5.81
N PHE A 179 -4.82 -5.04 -6.83
CA PHE A 179 -4.20 -5.73 -7.95
C PHE A 179 -3.46 -4.74 -8.85
N GLU A 180 -4.08 -3.59 -9.12
CA GLU A 180 -3.47 -2.53 -9.92
C GLU A 180 -2.20 -1.99 -9.25
N SER A 181 -2.22 -1.73 -7.94
CA SER A 181 -1.06 -1.24 -7.20
C SER A 181 0.06 -2.29 -7.13
N MET A 182 -0.26 -3.56 -6.88
CA MET A 182 0.74 -4.66 -6.92
C MET A 182 1.38 -4.81 -8.30
N ALA A 183 0.58 -4.74 -9.37
CA ALA A 183 1.08 -4.78 -10.74
C ALA A 183 1.96 -3.56 -11.07
N ALA A 184 1.53 -2.36 -10.66
CA ALA A 184 2.27 -1.12 -10.90
C ALA A 184 3.64 -1.08 -10.21
N VAL A 185 3.78 -1.69 -9.03
CA VAL A 185 5.06 -1.78 -8.31
C VAL A 185 5.88 -3.03 -8.67
N GLY A 186 5.35 -3.87 -9.57
CA GLY A 186 6.06 -5.02 -10.15
C GLY A 186 6.29 -6.18 -9.19
N VAL A 187 5.39 -6.40 -8.22
CA VAL A 187 5.54 -7.50 -7.26
C VAL A 187 4.72 -8.73 -7.63
N SER A 188 5.27 -9.89 -7.33
CA SER A 188 4.55 -11.17 -7.46
C SER A 188 3.70 -11.39 -6.21
N GLY A 189 2.41 -11.68 -6.41
CA GLY A 189 1.51 -11.94 -5.29
C GLY A 189 1.62 -13.35 -4.73
N ALA A 190 1.47 -13.45 -3.41
CA ALA A 190 1.34 -14.70 -2.67
C ALA A 190 0.03 -15.45 -2.99
N PRO A 191 -0.01 -16.80 -2.89
CA PRO A 191 -1.25 -17.55 -3.01
C PRO A 191 -2.31 -17.12 -1.97
N PHE A 192 -3.56 -17.02 -2.41
CA PHE A 192 -4.69 -16.71 -1.53
C PHE A 192 -5.43 -17.99 -1.15
N ASN A 193 -5.41 -18.38 0.12
CA ASN A 193 -6.04 -19.61 0.62
C ASN A 193 -5.67 -20.85 -0.21
N GLY A 194 -4.39 -20.97 -0.58
CA GLY A 194 -3.87 -22.06 -1.42
C GLY A 194 -4.14 -21.92 -2.92
N THR A 195 -4.89 -20.90 -3.35
CA THR A 195 -5.11 -20.60 -4.77
C THR A 195 -3.96 -19.74 -5.30
N PRO A 196 -3.31 -20.09 -6.42
CA PRO A 196 -2.28 -19.25 -7.03
C PRO A 196 -2.79 -17.82 -7.28
N PHE A 197 -1.94 -16.82 -7.03
CA PHE A 197 -2.34 -15.41 -7.09
C PHE A 197 -2.93 -15.02 -8.45
N ALA A 198 -2.34 -15.46 -9.56
CA ALA A 198 -2.84 -15.18 -10.91
C ALA A 198 -4.25 -15.74 -11.14
N THR A 199 -4.52 -16.96 -10.66
CA THR A 199 -5.85 -17.58 -10.74
C THR A 199 -6.86 -16.82 -9.90
N PHE A 200 -6.48 -16.44 -8.67
CA PHE A 200 -7.33 -15.62 -7.81
C PHE A 200 -7.64 -14.25 -8.44
N ALA A 201 -6.62 -13.53 -8.91
CA ALA A 201 -6.79 -12.25 -9.60
C ALA A 201 -7.71 -12.36 -10.82
N SER A 202 -7.51 -13.37 -11.68
CA SER A 202 -8.38 -13.59 -12.85
C SER A 202 -9.83 -13.91 -12.47
N THR A 203 -10.04 -14.64 -11.36
CA THR A 203 -11.37 -14.98 -10.87
C THR A 203 -12.10 -13.73 -10.41
N VAL A 204 -11.43 -12.88 -9.64
CA VAL A 204 -11.99 -11.61 -9.16
C VAL A 204 -12.28 -10.65 -10.32
N ALA A 205 -11.34 -10.51 -11.26
CA ALA A 205 -11.56 -9.70 -12.47
C ALA A 205 -12.75 -10.20 -13.31
N GLY A 206 -12.92 -11.53 -13.40
CA GLY A 206 -14.04 -12.15 -14.09
C GLY A 206 -15.41 -11.92 -13.42
N LEU A 207 -15.46 -11.45 -12.17
CA LEU A 207 -16.72 -11.04 -11.53
C LEU A 207 -17.17 -9.65 -11.99
N ALA A 208 -16.22 -8.74 -12.27
CA ALA A 208 -16.54 -7.38 -12.72
C ALA A 208 -17.24 -7.35 -14.09
N GLY A 209 -16.97 -8.33 -14.96
CA GLY A 209 -17.61 -8.43 -16.28
C GLY A 209 -18.97 -9.14 -16.29
N LYS A 210 -19.51 -9.55 -15.14
CA LYS A 210 -20.79 -10.29 -15.03
C LYS A 210 -21.97 -9.44 -14.59
N TYR A 211 -21.72 -8.23 -14.10
CA TYR A 211 -22.71 -7.30 -13.56
C TYR A 211 -22.57 -5.94 -14.23
#